data_AF-A0AAV9S028-F1
#
_entry.id   AF-A0AAV9S028-F1
#
_cell.length_a   1.000
_cell.length_b   1.000
_cell.length_c   1.000
_cell.angle_alpha   90.00
_cell.angle_beta   90.00
_cell.angle_gamma   90.00
#
_symmetry.space_group_name_H-M   'P 1'
#
loop_
_entity.id
_entity.type
_entity.pdbx_description
1 polymer ?
#
loop_
_entity_poly.entity_id
_entity_poly.type
_entity_poly.pdbx_seq_one_letter_code
_entity_poly.pdbx_strand_id
1 'polypeptide(L)'
;MKIAAILLLCMTLFHQGYNNAATSCNGRCGERYNAQNPCHCNSLCSQYNNCCNDYTQLCNATSCNGRCDESYNSQNPCHCNSLCSQYNNCCSDYSDFCGAASGATITDAELKSLSETLYTLDSNKASASQLVIDPQALVPDSQTSSQSDLSPGKLFKSLDENTLFSRPTYAALLNVLDNYKRVTGQAESFSSQQITEQETFLKETMLNTKLGRELYGFLYTKGIYGSESEFIEDLKNMWFGLYSRNNNVLDSSGFEHIFAGEIKGGKVSGFHNWIQFYLNEKRGVLNYYSHSFNGPWSNYPDVLGLQFMWDGYYKQVGSAVIGCSPEFDLAIYTLCYIARPGKQCRLSLGGTELIIQTYTWDNSSYGNGKKYIASAYPVSM
;
A
#
# COMPACT_ATOMS: atom_id res chain seq x y z
N MET A 1 10.84 -67.09 61.43
CA MET A 1 10.45 -65.67 61.58
C MET A 1 11.70 -64.81 61.46
N LYS A 2 11.71 -63.89 60.48
CA LYS A 2 12.78 -62.90 60.19
C LYS A 2 14.08 -63.60 59.71
N ILE A 3 14.50 -63.52 58.45
CA ILE A 3 14.80 -62.32 57.68
C ILE A 3 14.57 -62.65 56.19
N ALA A 4 13.32 -62.48 55.75
CA ALA A 4 12.93 -62.47 54.34
C ALA A 4 13.02 -61.05 53.73
N ALA A 5 13.95 -60.22 54.25
CA ALA A 5 13.99 -58.78 54.02
C ALA A 5 15.29 -58.28 53.37
N ILE A 6 16.15 -59.17 52.85
CA ILE A 6 17.43 -58.77 52.24
C ILE A 6 17.55 -59.19 50.75
N LEU A 7 16.61 -59.98 50.23
CA LEU A 7 16.52 -60.29 48.78
C LEU A 7 15.49 -59.42 48.02
N LEU A 8 14.86 -58.45 48.70
CA LEU A 8 13.89 -57.51 48.14
C LEU A 8 14.45 -56.08 47.94
N LEU A 9 15.76 -55.88 48.12
CA LEU A 9 16.42 -54.57 48.04
C LEU A 9 17.39 -54.39 46.86
N CYS A 10 17.41 -55.33 45.90
CA CYS A 10 18.10 -55.17 44.61
C CYS A 10 17.17 -55.26 43.39
N MET A 11 15.84 -55.23 43.58
CA MET A 11 14.87 -55.13 42.46
C MET A 11 14.33 -53.71 42.26
N THR A 12 14.90 -52.68 42.90
CA THR A 12 14.40 -51.30 42.80
C THR A 12 15.46 -50.27 42.39
N LEU A 13 16.50 -50.64 41.64
CA LEU A 13 17.48 -49.65 41.16
C LEU A 13 18.11 -49.96 39.78
N PHE A 14 17.38 -50.55 38.84
CA PHE A 14 17.68 -50.40 37.39
C PHE A 14 16.39 -50.49 36.56
N HIS A 15 15.33 -49.79 36.97
CA HIS A 15 14.49 -49.16 35.96
C HIS A 15 15.17 -47.83 35.64
N GLN A 16 16.20 -47.90 34.78
CA GLN A 16 16.57 -46.74 33.99
C GLN A 16 15.27 -46.25 33.35
N GLY A 17 14.87 -45.03 33.68
CA GLY A 17 13.94 -44.30 32.86
C GLY A 17 14.48 -44.31 31.44
N TYR A 18 13.97 -45.23 30.62
CA TYR A 18 14.09 -45.15 29.19
C TYR A 18 13.33 -43.89 28.82
N ASN A 19 14.07 -42.78 28.80
CA ASN A 19 13.59 -41.50 28.35
C ASN A 19 13.10 -41.70 26.93
N ASN A 20 11.77 -41.70 26.74
CA ASN A 20 11.13 -41.68 25.43
C ASN A 20 11.60 -40.49 24.55
N ALA A 21 12.34 -39.53 25.12
CA ALA A 21 12.99 -38.43 24.41
C ALA A 21 14.13 -38.86 23.47
N ALA A 22 14.71 -40.06 23.62
CA ALA A 22 15.89 -40.47 22.86
C ALA A 22 15.58 -41.05 21.46
N THR A 23 14.29 -41.25 21.12
CA THR A 23 13.86 -41.90 19.87
C THR A 23 13.19 -40.97 18.86
N SER A 24 12.97 -39.70 19.22
CA SER A 24 12.33 -38.69 18.38
C SER A 24 13.25 -37.49 18.17
N CYS A 25 13.06 -36.82 17.04
CA CYS A 25 13.73 -35.58 16.70
C CYS A 25 13.04 -34.30 17.17
N ASN A 26 11.88 -34.40 17.84
CA ASN A 26 11.18 -33.24 18.36
C ASN A 26 12.05 -32.46 19.36
N GLY A 27 12.45 -31.23 19.00
CA GLY A 27 13.37 -30.40 19.79
C GLY A 27 14.84 -30.86 19.81
N ARG A 28 15.23 -31.84 18.96
CA ARG A 28 16.59 -32.40 18.87
C ARG A 28 17.28 -32.17 17.51
N CYS A 29 16.65 -31.44 16.60
CA CYS A 29 17.27 -31.12 15.31
C CYS A 29 18.60 -30.36 15.48
N GLY A 30 19.65 -30.83 14.81
CA GLY A 30 21.00 -30.27 14.93
C GLY A 30 21.78 -30.75 16.16
N GLU A 31 21.36 -31.83 16.82
CA GLU A 31 22.09 -32.35 17.99
C GLU A 31 23.52 -32.81 17.67
N ARG A 32 24.43 -32.61 18.63
CA ARG A 32 25.79 -33.18 18.54
C ARG A 32 25.72 -34.71 18.66
N TYR A 33 26.63 -35.40 17.98
CA TYR A 33 26.74 -36.84 18.08
C TYR A 33 26.95 -37.28 19.54
N ASN A 34 26.17 -38.27 19.96
CA ASN A 34 26.26 -38.89 21.27
C ASN A 34 26.09 -40.40 21.13
N ALA A 35 27.15 -41.17 21.38
CA ALA A 35 27.13 -42.63 21.30
C ALA A 35 26.13 -43.32 22.25
N GLN A 36 25.57 -42.60 23.23
CA GLN A 36 24.52 -43.12 24.12
C GLN A 36 23.11 -42.97 23.53
N ASN A 37 22.91 -42.18 22.47
CA ASN A 37 21.61 -42.04 21.83
C ASN A 37 21.36 -43.21 20.85
N PRO A 38 20.16 -43.79 20.84
CA PRO A 38 19.81 -44.87 19.90
C PRO A 38 19.62 -44.37 18.46
N CYS A 39 19.37 -43.06 18.28
CA CYS A 39 19.26 -42.41 16.98
C CYS A 39 19.62 -40.92 17.07
N HIS A 40 19.93 -40.33 15.93
CA HIS A 40 20.44 -38.98 15.80
C HIS A 40 19.59 -38.09 14.91
N CYS A 41 19.59 -36.80 15.24
CA CYS A 41 18.81 -35.78 14.56
C CYS A 41 19.69 -34.68 13.95
N ASN A 42 20.85 -35.06 13.42
CA ASN A 42 21.80 -34.16 12.76
C ASN A 42 21.97 -34.49 11.28
N SER A 43 22.52 -33.56 10.52
CA SER A 43 22.69 -33.67 9.06
C SER A 43 23.55 -34.85 8.61
N LEU A 44 24.38 -35.42 9.49
CA LEU A 44 25.24 -36.56 9.17
C LEU A 44 24.55 -37.91 9.44
N CYS A 45 23.38 -37.94 10.08
CA CYS A 45 22.77 -39.20 10.49
C CYS A 45 22.42 -40.12 9.31
N SER A 46 22.13 -39.53 8.14
CA SER A 46 21.82 -40.27 6.91
C SER A 46 23.06 -40.95 6.32
N GLN A 47 24.24 -40.35 6.51
CA GLN A 47 25.52 -40.94 6.09
C GLN A 47 25.89 -42.16 6.96
N TYR A 48 25.59 -42.10 8.26
CA TYR A 48 25.90 -43.17 9.22
C TYR A 48 24.71 -44.12 9.47
N ASN A 49 23.62 -43.93 8.75
CA ASN A 49 22.38 -44.72 8.83
C ASN A 49 21.85 -44.86 10.28
N ASN A 50 21.88 -43.76 11.04
CA ASN A 50 21.48 -43.72 12.44
C ASN A 50 20.48 -42.59 12.74
N CYS A 51 19.73 -42.13 11.74
CA CYS A 51 18.68 -41.13 11.93
C CYS A 51 17.53 -41.64 12.80
N CYS A 52 16.91 -40.77 13.59
CA CYS A 52 15.61 -41.11 14.17
C CYS A 52 14.57 -41.26 13.07
N ASN A 53 13.53 -42.06 13.33
CA ASN A 53 12.50 -42.38 12.34
C ASN A 53 11.72 -41.15 11.85
N ASP A 54 11.58 -40.14 12.70
CA ASP A 54 10.93 -38.86 12.43
C ASP A 54 11.92 -37.78 11.96
N TYR A 55 13.20 -38.10 11.76
CA TYR A 55 14.21 -37.15 11.30
C TYR A 55 13.82 -36.47 10.00
N THR A 56 13.33 -37.23 9.02
CA THR A 56 12.96 -36.65 7.72
C THR A 56 11.80 -35.67 7.85
N GLN A 57 10.85 -35.98 8.74
CA GLN A 57 9.65 -35.18 8.94
C GLN A 57 9.90 -33.94 9.80
N LEU A 58 10.75 -34.05 10.83
CA LEU A 58 10.97 -32.98 11.81
C LEU A 58 12.20 -32.12 11.54
N CYS A 59 13.25 -32.69 10.94
CA CYS A 59 14.53 -32.00 10.75
C CYS A 59 15.01 -31.91 9.29
N ASN A 60 14.52 -32.78 8.40
CA ASN A 60 14.84 -32.73 6.96
C ASN A 60 13.72 -32.03 6.18
N ALA A 61 13.29 -30.87 6.68
CA ALA A 61 12.31 -30.05 6.00
C ALA A 61 13.00 -29.40 4.78
N THR A 62 12.96 -30.10 3.66
CA THR A 62 13.43 -29.65 2.34
C THR A 62 12.34 -28.93 1.55
N SER A 63 11.15 -28.80 2.16
CA SER A 63 9.96 -28.22 1.56
C SER A 63 9.49 -26.98 2.30
N CYS A 64 8.97 -26.01 1.56
CA CYS A 64 8.33 -24.80 2.08
C CYS A 64 6.84 -24.92 2.38
N ASN A 65 6.22 -26.08 2.13
CA ASN A 65 4.81 -26.31 2.46
C ASN A 65 4.54 -26.12 3.97
N GLY A 66 3.81 -25.06 4.32
CA GLY A 66 3.52 -24.69 5.71
C GLY A 66 4.68 -24.09 6.50
N ARG A 67 5.76 -23.66 5.82
CA ARG A 67 6.98 -23.09 6.43
C ARG A 67 7.31 -21.66 5.97
N CYS A 68 6.42 -21.01 5.23
CA CYS A 68 6.63 -19.63 4.80
C CYS A 68 6.80 -18.70 6.02
N ASP A 69 7.70 -17.72 5.87
CA ASP A 69 8.06 -16.74 6.92
C ASP A 69 8.72 -17.34 8.17
N GLU A 70 9.37 -18.50 8.04
CA GLU A 70 10.10 -19.10 9.16
C GLU A 70 11.26 -18.22 9.66
N SER A 71 11.48 -18.22 10.97
CA SER A 71 12.67 -17.59 11.54
C SER A 71 13.95 -18.30 11.07
N TYR A 72 15.03 -17.55 10.84
CA TYR A 72 16.31 -18.12 10.46
C TYR A 72 16.82 -19.12 11.51
N ASN A 73 17.23 -20.29 11.03
CA ASN A 73 17.82 -21.36 11.85
C ASN A 73 19.00 -21.97 11.09
N SER A 74 20.22 -21.71 11.57
CA SER A 74 21.46 -22.18 10.93
C SER A 74 21.59 -23.71 10.81
N GLN A 75 20.69 -24.48 11.44
CA GLN A 75 20.65 -25.93 11.36
C GLN A 75 19.75 -26.46 10.24
N ASN A 76 18.92 -25.60 9.62
CA ASN A 76 18.09 -26.02 8.49
C ASN A 76 18.94 -26.13 7.21
N PRO A 77 18.73 -27.16 6.38
CA PRO A 77 19.42 -27.28 5.10
C PRO A 77 18.98 -26.21 4.09
N CYS A 78 17.78 -25.65 4.26
CA CYS A 78 17.23 -24.59 3.45
C CYS A 78 16.16 -23.80 4.23
N HIS A 79 15.87 -22.59 3.74
CA HIS A 79 15.00 -21.62 4.38
C HIS A 79 13.82 -21.22 3.53
N CYS A 80 12.71 -20.92 4.21
CA CYS A 80 11.45 -20.51 3.60
C CYS A 80 11.02 -19.10 4.04
N ASN A 81 11.98 -18.21 4.21
CA ASN A 81 11.74 -16.81 4.55
C ASN A 81 12.18 -15.85 3.45
N SER A 82 11.69 -14.62 3.52
CA SER A 82 11.92 -13.58 2.50
C SER A 82 13.40 -13.22 2.27
N LEU A 83 14.30 -13.55 3.21
CA LEU A 83 15.72 -13.29 3.09
C LEU A 83 16.50 -14.46 2.46
N CYS A 84 15.88 -15.63 2.25
CA CYS A 84 16.62 -16.82 1.80
C CYS A 84 17.30 -16.64 0.44
N SER A 85 16.71 -15.79 -0.43
CA SER A 85 17.26 -15.50 -1.76
C SER A 85 18.52 -14.64 -1.68
N GLN A 86 18.60 -13.74 -0.69
CA GLN A 86 19.79 -12.92 -0.45
C GLN A 86 20.98 -13.78 0.01
N TYR A 87 20.71 -14.82 0.80
CA TYR A 87 21.72 -15.72 1.36
C TYR A 87 21.92 -17.01 0.55
N ASN A 88 21.25 -17.15 -0.61
CA ASN A 88 21.28 -18.32 -1.48
C ASN A 88 21.01 -19.65 -0.73
N ASN A 89 20.07 -19.64 0.20
CA ASN A 89 19.72 -20.81 1.02
C ASN A 89 18.23 -21.14 0.99
N CYS A 90 17.48 -20.69 -0.03
CA CYS A 90 16.07 -21.06 -0.19
C CYS A 90 15.88 -22.57 -0.40
N CYS A 91 14.76 -23.12 0.08
CA CYS A 91 14.36 -24.47 -0.34
C CYS A 91 14.02 -24.49 -1.83
N SER A 92 14.20 -25.63 -2.48
CA SER A 92 14.02 -25.76 -3.93
C SER A 92 12.60 -25.46 -4.39
N ASP A 93 11.62 -25.66 -3.51
CA ASP A 93 10.20 -25.40 -3.73
C ASP A 93 9.74 -24.07 -3.08
N TYR A 94 10.69 -23.21 -2.69
CA TYR A 94 10.38 -21.89 -2.12
C TYR A 94 9.50 -21.09 -3.07
N SER A 95 9.81 -21.07 -4.37
CA SER A 95 8.99 -20.37 -5.38
C SER A 95 7.57 -20.92 -5.47
N ASP A 96 7.40 -22.22 -5.25
CA ASP A 96 6.15 -22.93 -5.50
C ASP A 96 5.19 -22.80 -4.30
N PHE A 97 5.72 -22.76 -3.08
CA PHE A 97 4.92 -22.63 -1.85
C PHE A 97 4.94 -21.22 -1.26
N CYS A 98 6.05 -20.50 -1.36
CA CYS A 98 6.25 -19.16 -0.78
C CYS A 98 6.59 -18.08 -1.82
N GLY A 99 6.83 -18.43 -3.08
CA GLY A 99 7.10 -17.47 -4.16
C GLY A 99 5.86 -16.68 -4.59
N ALA A 100 4.67 -17.16 -4.20
CA ALA A 100 3.45 -16.38 -4.23
C ALA A 100 3.30 -15.43 -3.01
N ALA A 101 4.08 -15.64 -1.94
CA ALA A 101 4.00 -14.89 -0.68
C ALA A 101 5.13 -13.86 -0.51
N SER A 102 6.18 -13.90 -1.33
CA SER A 102 7.08 -12.76 -1.53
C SER A 102 6.70 -12.04 -2.82
N GLY A 103 5.72 -11.14 -2.73
CA GLY A 103 5.25 -10.32 -3.87
C GLY A 103 6.45 -9.83 -4.69
N ALA A 104 6.47 -10.21 -5.97
CA ALA A 104 7.59 -9.89 -6.84
C ALA A 104 7.80 -8.38 -6.79
N THR A 105 8.95 -7.94 -6.27
CA THR A 105 9.22 -6.52 -6.07
C THR A 105 9.01 -5.80 -7.40
N ILE A 106 8.10 -4.82 -7.42
CA ILE A 106 7.86 -3.99 -8.60
C ILE A 106 9.10 -3.13 -8.80
N THR A 107 9.81 -3.33 -9.91
CA THR A 107 11.03 -2.59 -10.26
C THR A 107 10.71 -1.18 -10.73
N ASP A 108 11.69 -0.27 -10.68
CA ASP A 108 11.50 1.11 -11.16
C ASP A 108 11.22 1.16 -12.68
N ALA A 109 11.78 0.22 -13.44
CA ALA A 109 11.51 0.09 -14.88
C ALA A 109 10.05 -0.33 -15.14
N GLU A 110 9.52 -1.28 -14.35
CA GLU A 110 8.10 -1.66 -14.42
C GLU A 110 7.19 -0.50 -14.02
N LEU A 111 7.53 0.28 -12.97
CA LEU A 111 6.76 1.46 -12.57
C LEU A 111 6.66 2.48 -13.70
N LYS A 112 7.79 2.83 -14.33
CA LYS A 112 7.83 3.77 -15.46
C LYS A 112 7.08 3.24 -16.67
N SER A 113 7.24 1.95 -16.99
CA SER A 113 6.53 1.32 -18.11
C SER A 113 5.01 1.32 -17.90
N LEU A 114 4.57 0.88 -16.71
CA LEU A 114 3.15 0.83 -16.39
C LEU A 114 2.52 2.23 -16.36
N SER A 115 3.18 3.22 -15.78
CA SER A 115 2.62 4.58 -15.73
C SER A 115 2.43 5.21 -17.11
N GLU A 116 3.30 4.92 -18.09
CA GLU A 116 3.09 5.33 -19.49
C GLU A 116 1.89 4.62 -20.14
N THR A 117 1.72 3.33 -19.84
CA THR A 117 0.53 2.58 -20.26
C THR A 117 -0.73 3.19 -19.65
N LEU A 118 -0.75 3.46 -18.34
CA LEU A 118 -1.89 4.09 -17.67
C LEU A 118 -2.18 5.49 -18.23
N TYR A 119 -1.14 6.28 -18.51
CA TYR A 119 -1.27 7.61 -19.14
C TYR A 119 -1.91 7.55 -20.53
N THR A 120 -1.55 6.53 -21.31
CA THR A 120 -2.13 6.28 -22.64
C THR A 120 -3.57 5.78 -22.53
N LEU A 121 -3.88 4.98 -21.50
CA LEU A 121 -5.20 4.42 -21.24
C LEU A 121 -6.16 5.39 -20.54
N ASP A 122 -5.70 6.55 -20.07
CA ASP A 122 -6.54 7.60 -19.51
C ASP A 122 -7.36 8.28 -20.62
N SER A 123 -8.39 7.58 -21.09
CA SER A 123 -9.34 8.07 -22.10
C SER A 123 -10.33 9.08 -21.53
N ASN A 124 -10.44 9.17 -20.20
CA ASN A 124 -11.37 10.05 -19.50
C ASN A 124 -10.74 11.36 -19.04
N LYS A 125 -9.44 11.60 -19.28
CA LYS A 125 -8.83 12.92 -19.06
C LYS A 125 -9.52 14.04 -19.82
N ALA A 126 -9.34 15.26 -19.32
CA ALA A 126 -9.73 16.46 -20.03
C ALA A 126 -8.79 16.69 -21.22
N SER A 127 -9.37 17.07 -22.36
CA SER A 127 -8.59 17.63 -23.48
C SER A 127 -8.37 19.12 -23.30
N ALA A 128 -7.41 19.70 -24.04
CA ALA A 128 -7.18 21.14 -24.10
C ALA A 128 -8.41 21.96 -24.57
N SER A 129 -9.39 21.32 -25.21
CA SER A 129 -10.67 21.97 -25.58
C SER A 129 -11.72 21.94 -24.47
N GLN A 130 -11.58 21.01 -23.53
CA GLN A 130 -12.53 20.79 -22.43
C GLN A 130 -12.08 21.44 -21.13
N LEU A 131 -10.78 21.68 -20.96
CA LEU A 131 -10.22 22.35 -19.80
C LEU A 131 -9.26 23.43 -20.28
N VAL A 132 -9.42 24.65 -19.76
CA VAL A 132 -8.49 25.76 -19.98
C VAL A 132 -8.16 26.36 -18.62
N ILE A 133 -6.86 26.41 -18.31
CA ILE A 133 -6.34 27.01 -17.09
C ILE A 133 -5.59 28.31 -17.39
N ASP A 134 -5.45 29.17 -16.38
CA ASP A 134 -4.61 30.35 -16.35
C ASP A 134 -3.71 30.30 -15.11
N PRO A 135 -2.48 29.76 -15.24
CA PRO A 135 -1.56 29.63 -14.11
C PRO A 135 -1.09 30.98 -13.54
N GLN A 136 -1.24 32.09 -14.26
CA GLN A 136 -0.89 33.43 -13.79
C GLN A 136 0.56 33.51 -13.25
N ALA A 137 0.76 33.74 -11.94
CA ALA A 137 2.06 34.03 -11.36
C ALA A 137 2.83 32.77 -10.91
N LEU A 138 4.02 32.58 -11.50
CA LEU A 138 5.04 31.65 -11.00
C LEU A 138 5.89 32.34 -9.93
N VAL A 139 6.04 31.73 -8.76
CA VAL A 139 6.88 32.22 -7.65
C VAL A 139 7.99 31.23 -7.30
N PRO A 140 9.16 31.69 -6.84
CA PRO A 140 10.18 30.79 -6.31
C PRO A 140 9.73 30.20 -4.95
N ASP A 141 10.29 29.05 -4.57
CA ASP A 141 10.00 28.37 -3.29
C ASP A 141 10.12 29.28 -2.06
N SER A 142 11.06 30.22 -2.10
CA SER A 142 11.31 31.20 -1.03
C SER A 142 10.14 32.15 -0.78
N GLN A 143 9.17 32.24 -1.70
CA GLN A 143 8.00 33.12 -1.60
C GLN A 143 6.68 32.37 -1.36
N THR A 144 6.70 31.03 -1.30
CA THR A 144 5.50 30.20 -1.11
C THR A 144 4.76 30.48 0.20
N SER A 145 5.44 31.00 1.23
CA SER A 145 4.86 31.36 2.53
C SER A 145 4.39 32.80 2.63
N SER A 146 4.55 33.61 1.57
CA SER A 146 4.27 35.06 1.62
C SER A 146 2.79 35.39 1.83
N GLN A 147 1.86 34.49 1.47
CA GLN A 147 0.42 34.73 1.47
C GLN A 147 0.00 35.97 0.67
N SER A 148 0.81 36.36 -0.31
CA SER A 148 0.48 37.41 -1.25
C SER A 148 -0.35 36.81 -2.38
N ASP A 149 -1.54 37.37 -2.62
CA ASP A 149 -2.32 37.05 -3.80
C ASP A 149 -1.68 37.76 -5.01
N LEU A 150 -1.05 36.96 -5.89
CA LEU A 150 -0.41 37.41 -7.12
C LEU A 150 -1.18 37.00 -8.36
N SER A 151 -2.36 36.40 -8.18
CA SER A 151 -3.18 35.79 -9.23
C SER A 151 -4.63 36.24 -9.06
N PRO A 152 -4.95 37.50 -9.40
CA PRO A 152 -6.29 38.08 -9.17
C PRO A 152 -7.40 37.40 -9.98
N GLY A 153 -7.06 36.58 -10.98
CA GLY A 153 -7.99 35.76 -11.75
C GLY A 153 -8.12 34.34 -11.21
N LYS A 154 -9.11 33.61 -11.71
CA LYS A 154 -9.27 32.18 -11.43
C LYS A 154 -8.21 31.35 -12.17
N LEU A 155 -7.72 30.28 -11.52
CA LEU A 155 -6.89 29.28 -12.18
C LEU A 155 -7.67 28.58 -13.29
N PHE A 156 -8.94 28.21 -13.05
CA PHE A 156 -9.75 27.51 -14.04
C PHE A 156 -10.59 28.51 -14.86
N LYS A 157 -10.12 28.86 -16.06
CA LYS A 157 -10.82 29.77 -16.99
C LYS A 157 -12.10 29.16 -17.54
N SER A 158 -12.06 27.89 -17.95
CA SER A 158 -13.24 27.17 -18.42
C SER A 158 -13.09 25.67 -18.25
N LEU A 159 -14.21 25.01 -17.96
CA LEU A 159 -14.34 23.56 -17.94
C LEU A 159 -15.63 23.17 -18.67
N ASP A 160 -15.56 22.23 -19.60
CA ASP A 160 -16.73 21.57 -20.19
C ASP A 160 -17.32 20.57 -19.19
N GLU A 161 -18.02 21.10 -18.20
CA GLU A 161 -18.66 20.33 -17.14
C GLU A 161 -19.67 19.32 -17.70
N ASN A 162 -20.44 19.71 -18.72
CA ASN A 162 -21.48 18.85 -19.28
C ASN A 162 -20.88 17.55 -19.81
N THR A 163 -19.80 17.63 -20.58
CA THR A 163 -19.16 16.44 -21.13
C THR A 163 -18.40 15.68 -20.04
N LEU A 164 -17.57 16.36 -19.25
CA LEU A 164 -16.70 15.68 -18.28
C LEU A 164 -17.49 15.06 -17.13
N PHE A 165 -18.42 15.80 -16.52
CA PHE A 165 -19.16 15.33 -15.36
C PHE A 165 -20.27 14.33 -15.71
N SER A 166 -20.63 14.18 -16.98
CA SER A 166 -21.47 13.06 -17.43
C SER A 166 -20.73 11.72 -17.52
N ARG A 167 -19.38 11.73 -17.50
CA ARG A 167 -18.60 10.49 -17.55
C ARG A 167 -18.79 9.73 -16.23
N PRO A 168 -19.00 8.41 -16.25
CA PRO A 168 -19.30 7.64 -15.04
C PRO A 168 -18.29 7.84 -13.90
N THR A 169 -16.98 7.91 -14.21
CA THR A 169 -15.94 8.08 -13.18
C THR A 169 -15.95 9.46 -12.53
N TYR A 170 -16.25 10.51 -13.30
CA TYR A 170 -16.42 11.86 -12.77
C TYR A 170 -17.69 11.97 -11.93
N ALA A 171 -18.82 11.47 -12.44
CA ALA A 171 -20.09 11.48 -11.70
C ALA A 171 -19.95 10.74 -10.36
N ALA A 172 -19.31 9.57 -10.36
CA ALA A 172 -19.06 8.81 -9.14
C ALA A 172 -18.12 9.56 -8.18
N LEU A 173 -17.08 10.22 -8.66
CA LEU A 173 -16.22 11.05 -7.81
C LEU A 173 -17.02 12.19 -7.15
N LEU A 174 -17.86 12.88 -7.90
CA LEU A 174 -18.67 14.00 -7.40
C LEU A 174 -19.61 13.55 -6.26
N ASN A 175 -20.26 12.40 -6.41
CA ASN A 175 -21.12 11.79 -5.39
C ASN A 175 -20.35 11.24 -4.18
N VAL A 176 -19.03 11.09 -4.26
CA VAL A 176 -18.22 10.73 -3.09
C VAL A 176 -17.71 11.99 -2.42
N LEU A 177 -17.34 13.03 -3.17
CA LEU A 177 -16.83 14.30 -2.64
C LEU A 177 -17.88 15.09 -1.85
N ASP A 178 -19.15 15.03 -2.25
CA ASP A 178 -20.25 15.75 -1.57
C ASP A 178 -20.57 15.22 -0.16
N ASN A 179 -20.11 14.01 0.15
CA ASN A 179 -20.29 13.36 1.44
C ASN A 179 -19.38 13.90 2.55
N TYR A 180 -18.23 14.47 2.18
CA TYR A 180 -17.21 14.88 3.14
C TYR A 180 -17.41 16.32 3.62
N LYS A 181 -17.19 16.52 4.92
CA LYS A 181 -17.21 17.85 5.55
C LYS A 181 -15.78 18.26 5.86
N ARG A 182 -15.38 19.44 5.39
CA ARG A 182 -14.00 19.97 5.51
C ARG A 182 -13.41 20.10 6.93
N VAL A 183 -14.23 20.09 7.99
CA VAL A 183 -13.76 20.32 9.37
C VAL A 183 -13.61 18.99 10.10
N THR A 184 -12.38 18.66 10.49
CA THR A 184 -12.02 17.45 11.24
C THR A 184 -12.46 17.52 12.72
N GLY A 185 -12.48 16.38 13.41
CA GLY A 185 -12.73 16.31 14.86
C GLY A 185 -14.16 15.95 15.29
N GLN A 186 -15.03 15.53 14.36
CA GLN A 186 -16.23 14.76 14.66
C GLN A 186 -16.09 13.36 14.08
N ALA A 187 -16.61 12.34 14.78
CA ALA A 187 -16.60 10.99 14.25
C ALA A 187 -17.33 10.96 12.90
N GLU A 188 -16.62 10.50 11.86
CA GLU A 188 -17.23 10.30 10.56
C GLU A 188 -18.00 8.99 10.61
N SER A 189 -19.28 9.04 10.23
CA SER A 189 -20.09 7.84 10.02
C SER A 189 -20.75 7.96 8.67
N PHE A 190 -20.51 7.00 7.78
CA PHE A 190 -21.13 6.95 6.48
C PHE A 190 -22.48 6.23 6.55
N SER A 191 -23.50 6.81 5.93
CA SER A 191 -24.77 6.13 5.70
C SER A 191 -24.59 4.99 4.67
N SER A 192 -25.57 4.08 4.60
CA SER A 192 -25.54 3.00 3.60
C SER A 192 -25.44 3.53 2.17
N GLN A 193 -26.08 4.66 1.86
CA GLN A 193 -25.96 5.30 0.55
C GLN A 193 -24.52 5.76 0.27
N GLN A 194 -23.87 6.39 1.25
CA GLN A 194 -22.50 6.88 1.12
C GLN A 194 -21.50 5.75 0.93
N ILE A 195 -21.72 4.61 1.60
CA ILE A 195 -20.92 3.39 1.37
C ILE A 195 -21.14 2.86 -0.06
N THR A 196 -22.38 2.87 -0.56
CA THR A 196 -22.66 2.48 -1.96
C THR A 196 -22.03 3.43 -2.97
N GLU A 197 -21.93 4.73 -2.67
CA GLU A 197 -21.25 5.71 -3.52
C GLU A 197 -19.74 5.42 -3.59
N GLN A 198 -19.10 5.09 -2.46
CA GLN A 198 -17.69 4.65 -2.42
C GLN A 198 -17.45 3.39 -3.26
N GLU A 199 -18.31 2.38 -3.13
CA GLU A 199 -18.25 1.13 -3.91
C GLU A 199 -18.44 1.40 -5.41
N THR A 200 -19.39 2.27 -5.75
CA THR A 200 -19.64 2.69 -7.12
C THR A 200 -18.42 3.39 -7.71
N PHE A 201 -17.80 4.30 -6.95
CA PHE A 201 -16.57 4.98 -7.39
C PHE A 201 -15.43 4.01 -7.68
N LEU A 202 -15.16 3.04 -6.80
CA LEU A 202 -14.14 2.02 -7.04
C LEU A 202 -14.46 1.17 -8.25
N LYS A 203 -15.72 0.76 -8.43
CA LYS A 203 -16.14 -0.03 -9.59
C LYS A 203 -15.99 0.75 -10.90
N GLU A 204 -16.50 1.98 -10.96
CA GLU A 204 -16.42 2.80 -12.15
C GLU A 204 -14.98 3.11 -12.52
N THR A 205 -14.13 3.43 -11.54
CA THR A 205 -12.73 3.77 -11.80
C THR A 205 -11.85 2.56 -12.10
N MET A 206 -11.96 1.49 -11.31
CA MET A 206 -10.99 0.38 -11.35
C MET A 206 -11.45 -0.82 -12.18
N LEU A 207 -12.76 -1.10 -12.27
CA LEU A 207 -13.27 -2.26 -13.00
C LEU A 207 -13.83 -1.90 -14.38
N ASN A 208 -14.46 -0.74 -14.52
CA ASN A 208 -15.13 -0.37 -15.77
C ASN A 208 -14.21 0.33 -16.78
N THR A 209 -13.07 0.87 -16.34
CA THR A 209 -12.09 1.52 -17.23
C THR A 209 -11.02 0.55 -17.72
N LYS A 210 -10.43 0.80 -18.89
CA LYS A 210 -9.26 0.04 -19.36
C LYS A 210 -8.05 0.26 -18.46
N LEU A 211 -7.86 1.50 -18.01
CA LEU A 211 -6.78 1.91 -17.11
C LEU A 211 -6.82 1.13 -15.78
N GLY A 212 -7.98 1.08 -15.13
CA GLY A 212 -8.16 0.37 -13.88
C GLY A 212 -7.91 -1.13 -14.00
N ARG A 213 -8.43 -1.75 -15.07
CA ARG A 213 -8.20 -3.17 -15.37
C ARG A 213 -6.74 -3.47 -15.69
N GLU A 214 -6.02 -2.54 -16.31
CA GLU A 214 -4.58 -2.68 -16.57
C GLU A 214 -3.78 -2.65 -15.27
N LEU A 215 -4.10 -1.71 -14.35
CA LEU A 215 -3.47 -1.69 -13.02
C LEU A 215 -3.73 -3.00 -12.27
N TYR A 216 -4.98 -3.45 -12.21
CA TYR A 216 -5.32 -4.73 -11.58
C TYR A 216 -4.56 -5.89 -12.24
N GLY A 217 -4.58 -5.98 -13.57
CA GLY A 217 -3.91 -7.03 -14.33
C GLY A 217 -2.41 -7.07 -14.02
N PHE A 218 -1.74 -5.91 -13.98
CA PHE A 218 -0.35 -5.83 -13.57
C PHE A 218 -0.16 -6.37 -12.15
N LEU A 219 -0.90 -5.86 -11.16
CA LEU A 219 -0.75 -6.28 -9.75
C LEU A 219 -1.08 -7.77 -9.54
N TYR A 220 -2.04 -8.31 -10.29
CA TYR A 220 -2.36 -9.73 -10.34
C TYR A 220 -1.18 -10.55 -10.87
N THR A 221 -0.55 -10.14 -11.98
CA THR A 221 0.63 -10.84 -12.53
C THR A 221 1.85 -10.77 -11.60
N LYS A 222 1.94 -9.74 -10.75
CA LYS A 222 2.98 -9.62 -9.71
C LYS A 222 2.68 -10.47 -8.47
N GLY A 223 1.53 -11.16 -8.43
CA GLY A 223 1.09 -11.96 -7.29
C GLY A 223 0.66 -11.13 -6.08
N ILE A 224 0.37 -9.84 -6.26
CA ILE A 224 -0.01 -8.93 -5.15
C ILE A 224 -1.48 -9.14 -4.77
N TYR A 225 -2.33 -9.43 -5.75
CA TYR A 225 -3.74 -9.77 -5.56
C TYR A 225 -4.08 -11.08 -6.27
N GLY A 226 -4.88 -11.93 -5.62
CA GLY A 226 -5.34 -13.18 -6.20
C GLY A 226 -6.66 -13.07 -6.97
N SER A 227 -7.40 -11.97 -6.83
CA SER A 227 -8.66 -11.74 -7.54
C SER A 227 -9.05 -10.25 -7.62
N GLU A 228 -9.95 -9.90 -8.55
CA GLU A 228 -10.53 -8.55 -8.67
C GLU A 228 -11.29 -8.16 -7.41
N SER A 229 -11.98 -9.13 -6.80
CA SER A 229 -12.72 -8.90 -5.55
C SER A 229 -11.78 -8.55 -4.40
N GLU A 230 -10.63 -9.22 -4.30
CA GLU A 230 -9.63 -8.92 -3.28
C GLU A 230 -9.02 -7.53 -3.50
N PHE A 231 -8.71 -7.19 -4.75
CA PHE A 231 -8.18 -5.88 -5.11
C PHE A 231 -9.16 -4.76 -4.71
N ILE A 232 -10.43 -4.86 -5.09
CA ILE A 232 -11.43 -3.84 -4.78
C ILE A 232 -11.72 -3.74 -3.28
N GLU A 233 -11.81 -4.87 -2.57
CA GLU A 233 -11.99 -4.86 -1.12
C GLU A 233 -10.78 -4.21 -0.42
N ASP A 234 -9.56 -4.47 -0.89
CA ASP A 234 -8.37 -3.82 -0.35
C ASP A 234 -8.38 -2.31 -0.65
N LEU A 235 -8.75 -1.88 -1.86
CA LEU A 235 -8.88 -0.46 -2.18
C LEU A 235 -9.93 0.23 -1.32
N LYS A 236 -11.06 -0.43 -1.05
CA LYS A 236 -12.10 0.10 -0.17
C LYS A 236 -11.54 0.40 1.22
N ASN A 237 -10.83 -0.56 1.81
CA ASN A 237 -10.23 -0.37 3.12
C ASN A 237 -9.06 0.62 3.08
N MET A 238 -8.20 0.55 2.07
CA MET A 238 -7.03 1.40 1.90
C MET A 238 -7.41 2.89 1.80
N TRP A 239 -8.42 3.21 0.99
CA TRP A 239 -8.81 4.58 0.66
C TRP A 239 -9.92 5.13 1.55
N PHE A 240 -10.93 4.32 1.88
CA PHE A 240 -12.12 4.76 2.62
C PHE A 240 -12.16 4.27 4.06
N GLY A 241 -11.27 3.36 4.45
CA GLY A 241 -11.16 2.90 5.82
C GLY A 241 -10.83 4.06 6.75
N LEU A 242 -11.65 4.24 7.77
CA LEU A 242 -11.50 5.32 8.74
C LEU A 242 -10.37 5.02 9.73
N TYR A 243 -9.55 6.02 10.01
CA TYR A 243 -8.54 5.99 11.04
C TYR A 243 -8.53 7.31 11.83
N SER A 244 -8.02 7.25 13.06
CA SER A 244 -8.05 8.39 13.99
C SER A 244 -6.82 9.25 13.86
N ARG A 245 -6.95 10.48 13.37
CA ARG A 245 -5.82 11.43 13.32
C ARG A 245 -5.62 12.23 14.61
N ASN A 246 -6.58 12.20 15.53
CA ASN A 246 -6.51 12.83 16.85
C ASN A 246 -7.51 12.17 17.84
N ASN A 247 -7.15 12.13 19.12
CA ASN A 247 -8.05 11.75 20.23
C ASN A 247 -8.85 10.42 20.08
N ASN A 248 -8.34 9.46 19.31
CA ASN A 248 -9.01 8.17 19.03
C ASN A 248 -10.38 8.29 18.33
N VAL A 249 -10.67 9.43 17.71
CA VAL A 249 -11.90 9.61 16.92
C VAL A 249 -11.62 9.17 15.50
N LEU A 250 -12.35 8.17 14.98
CA LEU A 250 -12.28 7.77 13.58
C LEU A 250 -12.88 8.87 12.71
N ASP A 251 -12.05 9.82 12.31
CA ASP A 251 -12.45 11.08 11.70
C ASP A 251 -11.79 11.36 10.36
N SER A 252 -11.00 10.41 9.84
CA SER A 252 -10.31 10.62 8.57
C SER A 252 -10.09 9.35 7.76
N SER A 253 -10.00 9.53 6.45
CA SER A 253 -9.64 8.49 5.48
C SER A 253 -8.59 8.99 4.49
N GLY A 254 -7.96 8.06 3.76
CA GLY A 254 -7.02 8.42 2.69
C GLY A 254 -7.68 9.22 1.59
N PHE A 255 -8.90 8.82 1.19
CA PHE A 255 -9.70 9.53 0.20
C PHE A 255 -10.03 10.95 0.65
N GLU A 256 -10.55 11.12 1.87
CA GLU A 256 -10.85 12.46 2.41
C GLU A 256 -9.60 13.34 2.34
N HIS A 257 -8.48 12.88 2.88
CA HIS A 257 -7.27 13.67 2.93
C HIS A 257 -6.76 14.05 1.53
N ILE A 258 -6.71 13.10 0.60
CA ILE A 258 -6.07 13.29 -0.71
C ILE A 258 -7.02 14.01 -1.67
N PHE A 259 -8.27 13.55 -1.79
CA PHE A 259 -9.24 14.03 -2.77
C PHE A 259 -10.10 15.18 -2.23
N ALA A 260 -10.73 15.00 -1.07
CA ALA A 260 -11.69 16.00 -0.54
C ALA A 260 -11.00 17.22 0.08
N GLY A 261 -9.84 16.98 0.72
CA GLY A 261 -9.13 17.95 1.56
C GLY A 261 -9.78 18.10 2.95
N GLU A 262 -8.94 18.36 3.95
CA GLU A 262 -9.40 18.55 5.34
C GLU A 262 -8.69 19.76 5.99
N ILE A 263 -9.33 20.41 6.96
CA ILE A 263 -8.69 21.45 7.78
C ILE A 263 -8.32 20.85 9.13
N LYS A 264 -7.02 20.83 9.45
CA LYS A 264 -6.47 20.32 10.71
C LYS A 264 -5.59 21.37 11.38
N GLY A 265 -5.90 21.69 12.64
CA GLY A 265 -5.12 22.65 13.43
C GLY A 265 -5.03 24.05 12.79
N GLY A 266 -6.08 24.47 12.10
CA GLY A 266 -6.12 25.75 11.38
C GLY A 266 -5.25 25.80 10.13
N LYS A 267 -4.98 24.65 9.51
CA LYS A 267 -4.24 24.55 8.24
C LYS A 267 -4.94 23.58 7.30
N VAL A 268 -4.85 23.84 6.00
CA VAL A 268 -5.28 22.89 4.97
C VAL A 268 -4.32 21.70 4.96
N SER A 269 -4.84 20.53 5.29
CA SER A 269 -4.13 19.25 5.23
C SER A 269 -4.62 18.45 4.04
N GLY A 270 -3.71 17.86 3.26
CA GLY A 270 -4.07 17.16 2.04
C GLY A 270 -4.60 18.12 0.95
N PHE A 271 -5.72 17.79 0.29
CA PHE A 271 -6.30 18.57 -0.82
C PHE A 271 -5.37 18.61 -2.06
N HIS A 272 -5.34 17.50 -2.80
CA HIS A 272 -4.46 17.29 -3.96
C HIS A 272 -5.20 16.96 -5.26
N ASN A 273 -6.54 17.01 -5.27
CA ASN A 273 -7.34 16.72 -6.45
C ASN A 273 -7.82 18.00 -7.17
N TRP A 274 -7.59 18.06 -8.47
CA TRP A 274 -7.88 19.25 -9.29
C TRP A 274 -9.40 19.49 -9.48
N ILE A 275 -10.22 18.44 -9.47
CA ILE A 275 -11.67 18.54 -9.61
C ILE A 275 -12.24 19.20 -8.35
N GLN A 276 -11.81 18.74 -7.17
CA GLN A 276 -12.17 19.37 -5.90
C GLN A 276 -11.71 20.84 -5.85
N PHE A 277 -10.50 21.13 -6.36
CA PHE A 277 -10.01 22.52 -6.44
C PHE A 277 -10.94 23.37 -7.30
N TYR A 278 -11.22 22.92 -8.53
CA TYR A 278 -12.11 23.58 -9.47
C TYR A 278 -13.49 23.87 -8.85
N LEU A 279 -14.10 22.87 -8.20
CA LEU A 279 -15.41 23.03 -7.57
C LEU A 279 -15.39 24.07 -6.45
N ASN A 280 -14.33 24.13 -5.64
CA ASN A 280 -14.21 25.11 -4.56
C ASN A 280 -13.92 26.52 -5.09
N GLU A 281 -13.11 26.67 -6.14
CA GLU A 281 -12.86 27.95 -6.81
C GLU A 281 -14.12 28.47 -7.51
N LYS A 282 -14.88 27.57 -8.16
CA LYS A 282 -16.18 27.90 -8.76
C LYS A 282 -17.17 28.39 -7.72
N ARG A 283 -17.21 27.76 -6.54
CA ARG A 283 -18.05 28.17 -5.40
C ARG A 283 -17.60 29.46 -4.71
N GLY A 284 -16.40 29.97 -5.01
CA GLY A 284 -15.84 31.17 -4.40
C GLY A 284 -15.35 30.98 -2.96
N VAL A 285 -15.19 29.72 -2.51
CA VAL A 285 -14.64 29.38 -1.19
C VAL A 285 -13.14 29.09 -1.23
N LEU A 286 -12.58 28.99 -2.44
CA LEU A 286 -11.14 28.88 -2.67
C LEU A 286 -10.69 30.05 -3.55
N ASN A 287 -9.56 30.67 -3.17
CA ASN A 287 -8.88 31.69 -3.93
C ASN A 287 -7.45 31.21 -4.28
N TYR A 288 -7.12 31.18 -5.56
CA TYR A 288 -5.80 30.79 -6.08
C TYR A 288 -4.83 31.97 -6.01
N TYR A 289 -3.63 31.78 -5.45
CA TYR A 289 -2.70 32.89 -5.20
C TYR A 289 -1.53 32.91 -6.18
N SER A 290 -0.93 31.73 -6.43
CA SER A 290 0.23 31.55 -7.31
C SER A 290 0.54 30.06 -7.48
N HIS A 291 1.52 29.75 -8.33
CA HIS A 291 2.16 28.44 -8.35
C HIS A 291 3.68 28.56 -8.17
N SER A 292 4.30 27.56 -7.57
CA SER A 292 5.76 27.46 -7.42
C SER A 292 6.38 26.41 -8.34
N PHE A 293 5.54 25.59 -8.98
CA PHE A 293 5.97 24.59 -9.93
C PHE A 293 4.95 24.51 -11.06
N ASN A 294 5.47 24.42 -12.29
CA ASN A 294 4.70 24.15 -13.49
C ASN A 294 5.44 23.07 -14.28
N GLY A 295 4.78 21.93 -14.47
CA GLY A 295 5.36 20.76 -15.09
C GLY A 295 5.80 21.02 -16.54
N PRO A 296 6.70 20.18 -17.08
CA PRO A 296 7.15 20.30 -18.46
C PRO A 296 6.12 19.80 -19.50
N TRP A 297 4.92 19.40 -19.06
CA TRP A 297 3.88 18.88 -19.95
C TRP A 297 3.14 20.02 -20.65
N SER A 298 3.08 19.95 -21.98
CA SER A 298 2.41 20.97 -22.80
C SER A 298 0.89 20.76 -22.91
N ASN A 299 0.35 19.70 -22.32
CA ASN A 299 -1.06 19.32 -22.35
C ASN A 299 -1.39 18.43 -21.14
N TYR A 300 -2.66 18.07 -20.98
CA TYR A 300 -3.13 17.29 -19.84
C TYR A 300 -2.86 15.78 -19.94
N PRO A 301 -2.66 15.12 -18.80
CA PRO A 301 -2.38 15.71 -17.49
C PRO A 301 -1.08 16.54 -17.40
N ASP A 302 -1.16 17.63 -16.64
CA ASP A 302 -0.03 18.48 -16.23
C ASP A 302 0.08 18.49 -14.70
N VAL A 303 1.17 19.00 -14.12
CA VAL A 303 1.37 19.05 -12.67
C VAL A 303 1.69 20.47 -12.23
N LEU A 304 0.92 20.98 -11.28
CA LEU A 304 1.17 22.27 -10.66
C LEU A 304 1.48 22.13 -9.17
N GLY A 305 2.42 22.93 -8.68
CA GLY A 305 2.62 23.21 -7.25
C GLY A 305 1.94 24.53 -6.89
N LEU A 306 0.90 24.49 -6.08
CA LEU A 306 -0.11 25.54 -5.91
C LEU A 306 -0.03 26.20 -4.52
N GLN A 307 -0.21 27.52 -4.49
CA GLN A 307 -0.52 28.32 -3.31
C GLN A 307 -1.98 28.77 -3.39
N PHE A 308 -2.76 28.55 -2.33
CA PHE A 308 -4.16 28.97 -2.32
C PHE A 308 -4.70 29.16 -0.92
N MET A 309 -5.74 29.98 -0.82
CA MET A 309 -6.57 30.13 0.36
C MET A 309 -7.83 29.29 0.18
N TRP A 310 -8.14 28.41 1.12
CA TRP A 310 -9.40 27.66 1.14
C TRP A 310 -10.12 27.91 2.45
N ASP A 311 -11.31 28.52 2.35
CA ASP A 311 -12.19 28.82 3.49
C ASP A 311 -11.49 29.58 4.62
N GLY A 312 -10.60 30.52 4.27
CA GLY A 312 -9.84 31.32 5.23
C GLY A 312 -8.56 30.66 5.76
N TYR A 313 -8.22 29.46 5.29
CA TYR A 313 -6.97 28.77 5.63
C TYR A 313 -6.01 28.71 4.44
N TYR A 314 -4.80 29.21 4.66
CA TYR A 314 -3.77 29.23 3.64
C TYR A 314 -3.08 27.86 3.51
N LYS A 315 -2.93 27.38 2.27
CA LYS A 315 -2.07 26.25 1.93
C LYS A 315 -0.80 26.77 1.23
N GLN A 316 0.33 26.62 1.92
CA GLN A 316 1.63 27.07 1.41
C GLN A 316 2.09 26.28 0.18
N VAL A 317 1.98 24.96 0.21
CA VAL A 317 2.32 24.10 -0.92
C VAL A 317 1.29 23.00 -1.00
N GLY A 318 0.45 23.04 -2.02
CA GLY A 318 -0.30 21.90 -2.53
C GLY A 318 0.21 21.51 -3.90
N SER A 319 -0.13 20.31 -4.36
CA SER A 319 0.21 19.88 -5.71
C SER A 319 -0.86 18.95 -6.23
N ALA A 320 -1.09 18.99 -7.53
CA ALA A 320 -2.16 18.22 -8.17
C ALA A 320 -1.78 17.89 -9.61
N VAL A 321 -2.27 16.73 -10.09
CA VAL A 321 -2.20 16.34 -11.49
C VAL A 321 -3.41 16.93 -12.22
N ILE A 322 -3.25 18.09 -12.84
CA ILE A 322 -4.31 18.86 -13.47
C ILE A 322 -4.80 18.17 -14.74
N GLY A 323 -6.12 17.98 -14.86
CA GLY A 323 -6.77 17.50 -16.07
C GLY A 323 -6.74 15.97 -16.27
N CYS A 324 -6.13 15.20 -15.36
CA CYS A 324 -6.29 13.74 -15.34
C CYS A 324 -7.73 13.32 -15.02
N SER A 325 -8.07 12.07 -15.30
CA SER A 325 -9.34 11.51 -14.84
C SER A 325 -9.28 11.03 -13.37
N PRO A 326 -10.43 10.83 -12.71
CA PRO A 326 -10.47 10.29 -11.35
C PRO A 326 -9.77 8.92 -11.21
N GLU A 327 -9.93 8.04 -12.20
CA GLU A 327 -9.27 6.73 -12.21
C GLU A 327 -7.76 6.81 -12.41
N PHE A 328 -7.24 7.81 -13.14
CA PHE A 328 -5.80 7.99 -13.28
C PHE A 328 -5.16 8.41 -11.96
N ASP A 329 -5.70 9.45 -11.30
CA ASP A 329 -5.27 9.90 -9.97
C ASP A 329 -5.28 8.73 -8.98
N LEU A 330 -6.41 8.03 -8.87
CA LEU A 330 -6.57 6.90 -7.95
C LEU A 330 -5.57 5.77 -8.25
N ALA A 331 -5.37 5.44 -9.53
CA ALA A 331 -4.48 4.36 -9.95
C ALA A 331 -3.01 4.65 -9.66
N ILE A 332 -2.48 5.83 -10.02
CA ILE A 332 -1.06 6.13 -9.83
C ILE A 332 -0.71 6.24 -8.35
N TYR A 333 -1.61 6.79 -7.52
CA TYR A 333 -1.40 6.86 -6.08
C TYR A 333 -1.47 5.48 -5.43
N THR A 334 -2.41 4.63 -5.85
CA THR A 334 -2.51 3.24 -5.43
C THR A 334 -1.25 2.46 -5.79
N LEU A 335 -0.82 2.52 -7.05
CA LEU A 335 0.39 1.85 -7.54
C LEU A 335 1.61 2.24 -6.71
N CYS A 336 1.80 3.54 -6.49
CA CYS A 336 2.94 4.05 -5.75
C CYS A 336 2.88 3.68 -4.26
N TYR A 337 1.70 3.67 -3.66
CA TYR A 337 1.55 3.26 -2.26
C TYR A 337 1.85 1.77 -2.08
N ILE A 338 1.38 0.92 -2.99
CA ILE A 338 1.65 -0.52 -2.97
C ILE A 338 3.15 -0.78 -3.22
N ALA A 339 3.74 -0.14 -4.22
CA ALA A 339 5.11 -0.42 -4.64
C ALA A 339 6.18 0.23 -3.75
N ARG A 340 5.90 1.41 -3.20
CA ARG A 340 6.85 2.27 -2.49
C ARG A 340 6.18 2.96 -1.29
N PRO A 341 5.59 2.23 -0.33
CA PRO A 341 4.90 2.84 0.80
C PRO A 341 5.84 3.75 1.60
N GLY A 342 5.41 5.00 1.82
CA GLY A 342 6.20 6.00 2.57
C GLY A 342 7.42 6.57 1.83
N LYS A 343 7.66 6.16 0.57
CA LYS A 343 8.84 6.56 -0.21
C LYS A 343 8.44 7.27 -1.50
N GLN A 344 9.37 8.01 -2.08
CA GLN A 344 9.20 8.56 -3.41
C GLN A 344 9.10 7.43 -4.44
N CYS A 345 8.05 7.50 -5.24
CA CYS A 345 7.75 6.59 -6.34
C CYS A 345 7.97 7.35 -7.66
N ARG A 346 8.92 6.89 -8.47
CA ARG A 346 9.30 7.54 -9.72
C ARG A 346 8.58 6.88 -10.88
N LEU A 347 7.64 7.61 -11.47
CA LEU A 347 6.86 7.23 -12.64
C LEU A 347 7.37 7.98 -13.88
N SER A 348 6.84 7.60 -15.03
CA SER A 348 7.01 8.32 -16.30
C SER A 348 5.63 8.70 -16.85
N LEU A 349 5.49 9.95 -17.26
CA LEU A 349 4.28 10.54 -17.82
C LEU A 349 4.65 11.21 -19.15
N GLY A 350 4.22 10.65 -20.29
CA GLY A 350 4.53 11.24 -21.59
C GLY A 350 6.03 11.37 -21.86
N GLY A 351 6.83 10.41 -21.38
CA GLY A 351 8.29 10.40 -21.49
C GLY A 351 9.03 11.28 -20.48
N THR A 352 8.33 11.95 -19.56
CA THR A 352 8.93 12.81 -18.54
C THR A 352 8.72 12.24 -17.14
N GLU A 353 9.71 12.39 -16.26
CA GLU A 353 9.63 11.86 -14.90
C GLU A 353 8.57 12.58 -14.07
N LEU A 354 7.68 11.80 -13.45
CA LEU A 354 6.72 12.23 -12.45
C LEU A 354 7.06 11.54 -11.13
N ILE A 355 7.25 12.29 -10.07
CA ILE A 355 7.53 11.72 -8.74
C ILE A 355 6.27 11.83 -7.89
N ILE A 356 5.80 10.71 -7.35
CA ILE A 356 4.70 10.67 -6.37
C ILE A 356 5.28 10.37 -5.00
N GLN A 357 4.90 11.15 -3.99
CA GLN A 357 5.14 10.82 -2.59
C GLN A 357 3.87 10.24 -1.99
N THR A 358 3.98 9.11 -1.29
CA THR A 358 2.89 8.55 -0.48
C THR A 358 3.30 8.47 0.98
N TYR A 359 2.32 8.46 1.88
CA TYR A 359 2.52 8.26 3.31
C TYR A 359 1.60 7.17 3.83
N THR A 360 2.11 6.39 4.77
CA THR A 360 1.39 5.31 5.44
C THR A 360 0.82 5.79 6.76
N TRP A 361 -0.39 5.36 7.09
CA TRP A 361 -0.92 5.52 8.43
C TRP A 361 -0.54 4.32 9.30
N ASP A 362 0.45 4.49 10.18
CA ASP A 362 1.02 3.38 10.94
C ASP A 362 0.31 3.07 12.27
N ASN A 363 -0.51 4.00 12.79
CA ASN A 363 -1.08 3.91 14.14
C ASN A 363 -2.25 2.91 14.26
N SER A 364 -2.79 2.44 13.14
CA SER A 364 -3.82 1.40 13.10
C SER A 364 -3.61 0.50 11.88
N SER A 365 -4.42 -0.54 11.74
CA SER A 365 -4.39 -1.45 10.59
C SER A 365 -5.79 -1.97 10.30
N TYR A 366 -5.96 -2.57 9.12
CA TYR A 366 -7.16 -3.32 8.74
C TYR A 366 -6.78 -4.71 8.23
N GLY A 367 -7.76 -5.63 8.25
CA GLY A 367 -7.58 -7.01 7.81
C GLY A 367 -6.35 -7.67 8.43
N ASN A 368 -5.49 -8.24 7.57
CA ASN A 368 -4.28 -8.98 7.96
C ASN A 368 -3.09 -8.05 8.30
N GLY A 369 -3.33 -6.96 9.03
CA GLY A 369 -2.28 -6.00 9.42
C GLY A 369 -1.90 -4.99 8.33
N LYS A 370 -2.67 -4.89 7.25
CA LYS A 370 -2.48 -3.88 6.19
C LYS A 370 -2.69 -2.47 6.74
N LYS A 371 -2.05 -1.49 6.10
CA LYS A 371 -2.03 -0.09 6.54
C LYS A 371 -2.76 0.81 5.54
N TYR A 372 -3.38 1.86 6.06
CA TYR A 372 -4.13 2.83 5.27
C TYR A 372 -3.17 3.81 4.57
N ILE A 373 -3.56 4.28 3.39
CA ILE A 373 -2.86 5.41 2.75
C ILE A 373 -3.22 6.69 3.52
N ALA A 374 -2.21 7.38 4.04
CA ALA A 374 -2.41 8.61 4.81
C ALA A 374 -2.40 9.86 3.94
N SER A 375 -1.60 9.84 2.87
CA SER A 375 -1.47 10.95 1.93
C SER A 375 -0.79 10.46 0.65
N ALA A 376 -1.09 11.12 -0.46
CA ALA A 376 -0.45 10.91 -1.75
C ALA A 376 -0.55 12.20 -2.55
N TYR A 377 0.55 12.59 -3.20
CA TYR A 377 0.59 13.79 -4.02
C TYR A 377 1.81 13.77 -4.97
N PRO A 378 1.74 14.49 -6.10
CA PRO A 378 2.90 14.69 -6.96
C PRO A 378 3.91 15.61 -6.27
N VAL A 379 5.19 15.26 -6.31
CA VAL A 379 6.25 16.12 -5.81
C VAL A 379 6.46 17.26 -6.80
N SER A 380 6.26 18.48 -6.33
CA SER A 380 6.40 19.72 -7.09
C SER A 380 7.60 20.51 -6.53
N MET A 381 8.80 20.17 -6.99
CA MET A 381 10.07 20.81 -6.61
C MET A 381 10.96 21.00 -7.82
#